data_AF-A0A347ZSD8-F1
#
_entry.id   AF-A0A347ZSD8-F1
#
_cell.length_a   1.000
_cell.length_b   1.000
_cell.length_c   1.000
_cell.angle_alpha   90.00
_cell.angle_beta   90.00
_cell.angle_gamma   90.00
#
_symmetry.space_group_name_H-M   'P 1'
#
loop_
_entity.id
_entity.type
_entity.pdbx_description
1 polymer ?
#
loop_
_entity_poly.entity_id
_entity_poly.type
_entity_poly.pdbx_seq_one_letter_code
_entity_poly.pdbx_strand_id
1 'polypeptide(L)'
;MMNDWKDDLEIYLKEQKKTKRELKQKKEEMQQSVKLFMQGEVLTAFDELKKEFKKHKREVEIDNKKDWAAILIKKNKHKEFVYEININMDDGKLLASKSVYLPNDKGKLKLGVEGKIRANANSMQIARITKDDIIADFLEAYKSATRIKT
;
A
#
# COMPACT_ATOMS: atom_id res chain seq x y z
N MET A 1 55.23 15.43 17.16
CA MET A 1 53.85 15.78 16.76
C MET A 1 52.93 14.75 17.40
N MET A 2 52.18 15.14 18.43
CA MET A 2 51.15 14.27 19.01
C MET A 2 49.97 14.30 18.06
N ASN A 3 49.72 13.18 17.37
CA ASN A 3 48.47 12.98 16.63
C ASN A 3 47.33 13.13 17.64
N ASP A 4 46.49 14.15 17.44
CA ASP A 4 45.37 14.43 18.33
C ASP A 4 44.20 13.48 18.05
N TRP A 5 44.46 12.18 18.25
CA TRP A 5 43.52 11.09 18.00
C TRP A 5 42.21 11.25 18.79
N LYS A 6 42.23 12.07 19.85
CA LYS A 6 41.05 12.44 20.64
C LYS A 6 40.13 13.37 19.85
N ASP A 7 40.69 14.33 19.13
CA ASP A 7 39.92 15.25 18.29
C ASP A 7 39.32 14.52 17.08
N ASP A 8 40.09 13.64 16.44
CA ASP A 8 39.59 12.78 15.35
C ASP A 8 38.43 11.88 15.82
N LEU A 9 38.57 11.29 17.01
CA LEU A 9 37.51 10.47 17.62
C LEU A 9 36.28 11.31 17.97
N GLU A 10 36.46 12.53 18.49
CA GLU A 10 35.36 13.43 18.82
C GLU A 10 34.59 13.87 17.57
N ILE A 11 35.30 14.19 16.48
CA ILE A 11 34.70 14.52 15.18
C ILE A 11 33.89 13.33 14.66
N TYR A 12 34.47 12.13 14.65
CA TYR A 12 33.80 10.92 14.18
C TYR A 12 32.53 10.59 15.00
N LEU A 13 32.59 10.72 16.33
CA LEU A 13 31.43 10.48 17.19
C LEU A 13 30.34 11.55 17.02
N LYS A 14 30.71 12.81 16.74
CA LYS A 14 29.76 13.89 16.41
C LYS A 14 29.07 13.63 15.07
N GLU A 15 29.82 13.19 14.06
CA GLU A 15 29.28 12.81 12.75
C GLU A 15 28.31 11.63 12.87
N GLN A 16 28.66 10.57 13.60
CA GLN A 16 27.73 9.46 13.84
C GLN A 16 26.43 9.90 14.52
N LYS A 17 26.52 10.79 15.52
CA LYS A 17 25.33 11.32 16.20
C LYS A 17 24.46 12.15 15.25
N LYS A 18 25.07 12.97 14.38
CA LYS A 18 24.37 13.77 13.36
C LYS A 18 23.66 12.85 12.35
N THR A 19 24.36 11.85 11.81
CA THR A 19 23.82 10.85 10.89
C THR A 19 22.66 10.07 11.52
N LYS A 20 22.78 9.68 12.80
CA LYS A 20 21.69 8.99 13.52
C LYS A 20 20.44 9.86 13.68
N ARG A 21 20.62 11.16 13.94
CA ARG A 21 19.49 12.11 14.05
C ARG A 21 18.82 12.33 12.71
N GLU A 22 19.58 12.50 11.63
CA GLU A 22 19.07 12.65 10.27
C GLU A 22 18.32 11.40 9.80
N LEU A 23 18.85 10.20 10.09
CA LEU A 23 18.17 8.94 9.79
C LEU A 23 16.85 8.80 10.55
N LYS A 24 16.81 9.22 11.83
CA LYS A 24 15.58 9.21 12.62
C LYS A 24 14.52 10.14 12.03
N GLN A 25 14.92 11.35 11.66
CA GLN A 25 14.02 12.34 11.06
C GLN A 25 13.47 11.85 9.71
N LYS A 26 14.32 11.33 8.82
CA LYS A 26 13.87 10.72 7.56
C LYS A 26 12.88 9.58 7.79
N LYS A 27 13.11 8.73 8.79
CA LYS A 27 12.19 7.64 9.13
C LYS A 27 10.83 8.17 9.59
N GLU A 28 10.79 9.24 10.36
CA GLU A 28 9.55 9.88 10.81
C GLU A 28 8.78 10.50 9.64
N GLU A 29 9.47 11.22 8.75
CA GLU A 29 8.90 11.79 7.51
C GLU A 29 8.31 10.71 6.59
N MET A 30 9.03 9.59 6.44
CA MET A 30 8.53 8.46 5.66
C MET A 30 7.27 7.84 6.29
N GLN A 31 7.26 7.63 7.60
CA GLN A 31 6.08 7.09 8.28
C GLN A 31 4.87 8.02 8.16
N GLN A 32 5.10 9.33 8.22
CA GLN A 32 4.05 10.31 8.00
C GLN A 32 3.52 10.24 6.57
N SER A 33 4.41 10.08 5.58
CA SER A 33 4.04 9.93 4.17
C SER A 33 3.20 8.67 3.94
N VAL A 34 3.57 7.53 4.54
CA VAL A 34 2.78 6.29 4.51
C VAL A 34 1.39 6.52 5.09
N LYS A 35 1.32 7.16 6.26
CA LYS A 35 0.04 7.43 6.94
C LYS A 35 -0.87 8.31 6.09
N LEU A 36 -0.33 9.39 5.52
CA LEU A 36 -1.07 10.31 4.67
C LEU A 36 -1.60 9.63 3.41
N PHE A 37 -0.78 8.83 2.74
CA PHE A 37 -1.22 8.08 1.56
C PHE A 37 -2.27 7.02 1.91
N MET A 38 -2.07 6.27 3.00
CA MET A 38 -3.02 5.24 3.43
C MET A 38 -4.38 5.85 3.81
N GLN A 39 -4.39 6.96 4.55
CA GLN A 39 -5.63 7.62 4.96
C GLN A 39 -6.27 8.43 3.83
N GLY A 40 -5.47 9.22 3.10
CA GLY A 40 -5.94 10.14 2.08
C GLY A 40 -6.40 9.43 0.81
N GLU A 41 -5.60 8.49 0.31
CA GLU A 41 -5.83 7.86 -1.00
C GLU A 41 -6.47 6.48 -0.85
N VAL A 42 -5.85 5.57 -0.08
CA VAL A 42 -6.25 4.15 -0.05
C VAL A 42 -7.58 3.93 0.65
N LEU A 43 -7.71 4.35 1.92
CA LEU A 43 -8.93 4.12 2.70
C LEU A 43 -10.10 4.92 2.15
N THR A 44 -9.87 6.15 1.69
CA THR A 44 -10.89 6.96 1.01
C THR A 44 -11.40 6.25 -0.26
N ALA A 45 -10.51 5.67 -1.08
CA ALA A 45 -10.91 4.89 -2.26
C ALA A 45 -11.76 3.67 -1.85
N PHE A 46 -11.32 2.94 -0.82
CA PHE A 46 -12.04 1.75 -0.34
C PHE A 46 -13.41 2.10 0.24
N ASP A 47 -13.55 3.23 0.93
CA ASP A 47 -14.83 3.68 1.47
C ASP A 47 -15.80 4.12 0.36
N GLU A 48 -15.31 4.77 -0.71
CA GLU A 48 -16.13 5.08 -1.89
C GLU A 48 -16.60 3.80 -2.60
N LEU A 49 -15.70 2.85 -2.84
CA LEU A 49 -16.04 1.54 -3.41
C LEU A 49 -17.07 0.82 -2.54
N LYS A 50 -16.86 0.78 -1.22
CA LYS A 50 -17.78 0.15 -0.26
C LYS A 50 -19.18 0.73 -0.33
N LYS A 51 -19.32 2.06 -0.40
CA LYS A 51 -20.63 2.72 -0.56
C LYS A 51 -21.30 2.29 -1.86
N GLU A 52 -20.56 2.23 -2.95
CA GLU A 52 -21.11 1.84 -4.25
C GLU A 52 -21.52 0.36 -4.27
N PHE A 53 -20.66 -0.57 -3.86
CA PHE A 53 -20.97 -2.00 -3.82
C PHE A 53 -22.17 -2.35 -2.94
N LYS A 54 -22.37 -1.61 -1.83
CA LYS A 54 -23.55 -1.79 -0.97
C LYS A 54 -24.86 -1.50 -1.71
N LYS A 55 -24.91 -0.50 -2.61
CA LYS A 55 -26.09 -0.22 -3.45
C LYS A 55 -26.44 -1.43 -4.32
N HIS A 56 -25.44 -2.20 -4.70
CA HIS A 56 -25.57 -3.38 -5.54
C HIS A 56 -25.69 -4.69 -4.75
N LYS A 57 -26.06 -4.64 -3.45
CA LYS A 57 -26.24 -5.82 -2.59
C LYS A 57 -24.97 -6.69 -2.43
N ARG A 58 -23.78 -6.06 -2.49
CA ARG A 58 -22.53 -6.71 -2.10
C ARG A 58 -22.17 -6.29 -0.67
N GLU A 59 -21.75 -7.27 0.12
CA GLU A 59 -21.15 -7.02 1.44
C GLU A 59 -19.68 -6.67 1.24
N VAL A 60 -19.19 -5.68 2.00
CA VAL A 60 -17.81 -5.19 1.87
C VAL A 60 -17.18 -5.04 3.25
N GLU A 61 -16.03 -5.69 3.42
CA GLU A 61 -15.17 -5.59 4.60
C GLU A 61 -13.86 -4.90 4.21
N ILE A 62 -13.38 -4.02 5.08
CA ILE A 62 -12.10 -3.34 4.92
C ILE A 62 -11.28 -3.66 6.16
N ASP A 63 -10.07 -4.15 5.95
CA ASP A 63 -9.06 -4.35 7.00
C ASP A 63 -7.85 -3.47 6.68
N ASN A 64 -7.22 -2.91 7.70
CA ASN A 64 -6.09 -2.02 7.52
C ASN A 64 -5.11 -2.04 8.68
N LYS A 65 -3.84 -1.88 8.31
CA LYS A 65 -2.70 -1.69 9.19
C LYS A 65 -1.93 -0.45 8.70
N LYS A 66 -0.73 -0.23 9.25
CA LYS A 66 0.06 0.98 8.98
C LYS A 66 0.44 1.12 7.51
N ASP A 67 0.88 0.03 6.90
CA ASP A 67 1.52 -0.07 5.58
C ASP A 67 0.78 -1.05 4.67
N TRP A 68 -0.41 -1.48 5.07
CA TRP A 68 -1.22 -2.44 4.34
C TRP A 68 -2.70 -2.14 4.52
N ALA A 69 -3.49 -2.36 3.48
CA ALA A 69 -4.94 -2.40 3.58
C ALA A 69 -5.52 -3.38 2.57
N ALA A 70 -6.64 -3.99 2.93
CA ALA A 70 -7.38 -4.91 2.10
C ALA A 70 -8.86 -4.56 2.07
N ILE A 71 -9.47 -4.71 0.90
CA ILE A 71 -10.91 -4.65 0.70
C ILE A 71 -11.40 -6.02 0.20
N LEU A 72 -12.35 -6.60 0.93
CA LEU A 72 -12.98 -7.88 0.65
C LEU A 72 -14.43 -7.65 0.21
N ILE A 73 -14.76 -8.12 -0.99
CA ILE A 73 -16.11 -8.13 -1.54
C ILE A 73 -16.71 -9.52 -1.36
N LYS A 74 -17.94 -9.56 -0.82
CA LYS A 74 -18.73 -10.76 -0.66
C LYS A 74 -20.08 -10.65 -1.36
N LYS A 75 -20.53 -11.77 -1.90
CA LYS A 75 -21.85 -11.96 -2.47
C LYS A 75 -22.52 -13.13 -1.77
N ASN A 76 -23.72 -12.91 -1.20
CA ASN A 76 -24.44 -13.93 -0.43
C ASN A 76 -23.57 -14.59 0.65
N LYS A 77 -22.80 -13.80 1.42
CA LYS A 77 -21.83 -14.26 2.44
C LYS A 77 -20.63 -15.06 1.92
N HIS A 78 -20.51 -15.30 0.63
CA HIS A 78 -19.35 -15.94 0.02
C HIS A 78 -18.33 -14.91 -0.46
N LYS A 79 -17.04 -15.15 -0.20
CA LYS A 79 -15.94 -14.31 -0.68
C LYS A 79 -15.93 -14.36 -2.20
N GLU A 80 -15.97 -13.19 -2.84
CA GLU A 80 -15.97 -13.05 -4.29
C GLU A 80 -14.61 -12.52 -4.77
N PHE A 81 -14.04 -11.56 -4.04
CA PHE A 81 -12.86 -10.84 -4.48
C PHE A 81 -12.16 -10.17 -3.30
N VAL A 82 -10.83 -10.19 -3.27
CA VAL A 82 -10.02 -9.36 -2.37
C VAL A 82 -9.00 -8.57 -3.17
N TYR A 83 -8.86 -7.31 -2.82
CA TYR A 83 -7.83 -6.43 -3.34
C TYR A 83 -7.05 -5.84 -2.17
N GLU A 84 -5.74 -6.02 -2.19
CA GLU A 84 -4.83 -5.55 -1.15
C GLU A 84 -3.85 -4.54 -1.73
N ILE A 85 -3.50 -3.54 -0.92
CA ILE A 85 -2.41 -2.61 -1.18
C ILE A 85 -1.38 -2.79 -0.07
N ASN A 86 -0.12 -2.98 -0.46
CA ASN A 86 1.02 -3.06 0.43
C ASN A 86 1.99 -1.92 0.12
N ILE A 87 2.58 -1.32 1.15
CA ILE A 87 3.59 -0.27 1.02
C ILE A 87 4.91 -0.80 1.56
N ASN A 88 5.91 -0.85 0.69
CA ASN A 88 7.26 -1.26 1.03
C ASN A 88 8.25 -0.12 0.82
N MET A 89 9.38 -0.21 1.49
CA MET A 89 10.51 0.70 1.29
C MET A 89 11.58 -0.01 0.46
N ASP A 90 11.97 0.62 -0.65
CA ASP A 90 13.05 0.14 -1.50
C ASP A 90 13.92 1.33 -1.91
N ASP A 91 15.24 1.20 -1.73
CA ASP A 91 16.23 2.26 -2.00
C ASP A 91 15.80 3.66 -1.48
N GLY A 92 15.31 3.71 -0.25
CA GLY A 92 14.84 4.94 0.41
C GLY A 92 13.55 5.53 -0.17
N LYS A 93 12.86 4.83 -1.07
CA LYS A 93 11.58 5.25 -1.67
C LYS A 93 10.44 4.37 -1.15
N LEU A 94 9.28 4.99 -0.95
CA LEU A 94 8.05 4.29 -0.58
C LEU A 94 7.31 3.87 -1.84
N LEU A 95 7.10 2.56 -1.99
CA LEU A 95 6.49 1.94 -3.15
C LEU A 95 5.20 1.21 -2.73
N ALA A 96 4.12 1.41 -3.47
CA ALA A 96 2.90 0.64 -3.34
C ALA A 96 2.83 -0.47 -4.39
N SER A 97 2.45 -1.67 -3.94
CA SER A 97 2.06 -2.80 -4.78
C SER A 97 0.63 -3.23 -4.45
N LYS A 98 0.02 -3.95 -5.38
CA LYS A 98 -1.29 -4.57 -5.22
C LYS A 98 -1.18 -6.09 -5.23
N SER A 99 -2.10 -6.73 -4.52
CA SER A 99 -2.36 -8.17 -4.60
C SER A 99 -3.85 -8.41 -4.74
N VAL A 100 -4.23 -9.31 -5.64
CA VAL A 100 -5.62 -9.67 -5.93
C VAL A 100 -5.81 -11.14 -5.63
N TYR A 101 -6.80 -11.45 -4.79
CA TYR A 101 -7.13 -12.82 -4.41
C TYR A 101 -8.55 -13.19 -4.83
N LEU A 102 -8.69 -14.44 -5.27
CA LEU A 102 -9.94 -15.00 -5.75
C LEU A 102 -10.26 -16.31 -5.03
N PRO A 103 -11.52 -16.60 -4.73
CA PRO A 103 -11.90 -17.90 -4.18
C PRO A 103 -11.58 -19.00 -5.19
N ASN A 104 -11.02 -20.10 -4.71
CA ASN A 104 -11.00 -21.37 -5.45
C ASN A 104 -12.34 -22.12 -5.31
N ASP A 105 -12.44 -23.29 -5.91
CA ASP A 105 -13.66 -24.13 -5.86
C ASP A 105 -14.07 -24.53 -4.43
N LYS A 106 -13.15 -24.44 -3.47
CA LYS A 106 -13.38 -24.71 -2.04
C LYS A 106 -13.66 -23.43 -1.23
N GLY A 107 -13.83 -22.28 -1.90
CA GLY A 107 -14.04 -20.97 -1.28
C GLY A 107 -12.83 -20.36 -0.57
N LYS A 108 -11.63 -20.97 -0.69
CA LYS A 108 -10.39 -20.43 -0.13
C LYS A 108 -9.80 -19.39 -1.07
N LEU A 109 -9.36 -18.26 -0.53
CA LEU A 109 -8.70 -17.22 -1.30
C LEU A 109 -7.34 -17.72 -1.82
N LYS A 110 -7.11 -17.58 -3.12
CA LYS A 110 -5.87 -17.88 -3.81
C LYS A 110 -5.36 -16.59 -4.46
N LEU A 111 -4.07 -16.32 -4.32
CA LEU A 111 -3.42 -15.21 -5.01
C LEU A 111 -3.57 -15.41 -6.53
N GLY A 112 -4.15 -14.41 -7.20
CA GLY A 112 -4.36 -14.40 -8.63
C GLY A 112 -3.35 -13.49 -9.35
N VAL A 113 -3.21 -12.25 -8.86
CA VAL A 113 -2.34 -11.24 -9.45
C VAL A 113 -1.58 -10.51 -8.34
N GLU A 114 -0.31 -10.24 -8.56
CA GLU A 114 0.51 -9.35 -7.74
C GLU A 114 1.26 -8.39 -8.68
N GLY A 115 1.38 -7.11 -8.30
CA GLY A 115 2.13 -6.16 -9.12
C GLY A 115 1.91 -4.70 -8.75
N LYS A 116 2.08 -3.82 -9.74
CA LYS A 116 1.91 -2.37 -9.56
C LYS A 116 0.44 -2.00 -9.64
N ILE A 117 0.07 -0.94 -8.92
CA ILE A 117 -1.18 -0.23 -9.16
C ILE A 117 -1.03 0.51 -10.49
N ARG A 118 -1.96 0.32 -11.43
CA ARG A 118 -1.95 1.04 -12.70
C ARG A 118 -2.39 2.49 -12.45
N ALA A 119 -1.40 3.34 -12.28
CA ALA A 119 -1.58 4.79 -12.20
C ALA A 119 -1.14 5.44 -13.51
N ASN A 120 -1.71 6.62 -13.83
CA ASN A 120 -1.32 7.39 -15.03
C ASN A 120 0.19 7.65 -15.13
N ALA A 121 0.86 7.83 -14.00
CA ALA A 121 2.31 8.05 -13.94
C ALA A 121 3.17 6.78 -14.15
N ASN A 122 2.56 5.60 -14.31
CA ASN A 122 3.20 4.29 -14.40
C ASN A 122 4.33 4.08 -13.36
N SER A 123 4.06 4.50 -12.12
CA SER A 123 5.03 4.53 -11.02
C SER A 123 4.46 3.78 -9.81
N MET A 124 5.32 3.08 -9.08
CA MET A 124 4.96 2.50 -7.78
C MET A 124 5.07 3.50 -6.63
N GLN A 125 5.69 4.65 -6.84
CA GLN A 125 5.88 5.63 -5.76
C GLN A 125 4.53 6.15 -5.26
N ILE A 126 4.32 6.05 -3.94
CA ILE A 126 3.04 6.42 -3.32
C ILE A 126 2.64 7.89 -3.59
N ALA A 127 3.63 8.78 -3.75
CA ALA A 127 3.41 10.20 -4.05
C ALA A 127 2.84 10.46 -5.46
N ARG A 128 2.80 9.44 -6.32
CA ARG A 128 2.30 9.52 -7.72
C ARG A 128 1.06 8.66 -7.96
N ILE A 129 0.46 8.12 -6.90
CA ILE A 129 -0.72 7.27 -6.97
C ILE A 129 -1.84 8.02 -6.28
N THR A 130 -2.96 8.19 -6.97
CA THR A 130 -4.14 8.87 -6.43
C THR A 130 -5.24 7.88 -6.07
N LYS A 131 -6.21 8.33 -5.29
CA LYS A 131 -7.47 7.63 -5.00
C LYS A 131 -8.14 7.14 -6.29
N ASP A 132 -8.21 7.98 -7.32
CA ASP A 132 -8.89 7.65 -8.57
C ASP A 132 -8.13 6.57 -9.36
N ASP A 133 -6.79 6.57 -9.32
CA ASP A 133 -5.97 5.49 -9.88
C ASP A 133 -6.27 4.16 -9.17
N ILE A 134 -6.38 4.18 -7.83
CA ILE A 134 -6.70 3.00 -7.03
C ILE A 134 -8.09 2.46 -7.37
N ILE A 135 -9.10 3.33 -7.47
CA ILE A 135 -10.47 2.95 -7.84
C ILE A 135 -10.49 2.35 -9.26
N ALA A 136 -9.83 3.00 -10.22
CA ALA A 136 -9.79 2.52 -11.60
C ALA A 136 -9.13 1.14 -11.72
N ASP A 137 -7.96 0.97 -11.09
CA ASP A 137 -7.24 -0.31 -11.08
C ASP A 137 -8.05 -1.41 -10.37
N PHE A 138 -8.65 -1.10 -9.22
CA PHE A 138 -9.54 -2.01 -8.49
C PHE A 138 -10.68 -2.50 -9.39
N LEU A 139 -11.38 -1.57 -10.06
CA LEU A 139 -12.54 -1.91 -10.89
C LEU A 139 -12.13 -2.75 -12.11
N GLU A 140 -10.97 -2.48 -12.70
CA GLU A 140 -10.43 -3.31 -13.77
C GLU A 140 -10.16 -4.74 -13.27
N ALA A 141 -9.47 -4.88 -12.14
CA ALA A 141 -9.17 -6.17 -11.53
C ALA A 141 -10.46 -6.95 -11.16
N TYR A 142 -11.44 -6.26 -10.56
CA TYR A 142 -12.73 -6.86 -10.21
C TYR A 142 -13.49 -7.36 -11.44
N LYS A 143 -13.59 -6.53 -12.50
CA LYS A 143 -14.25 -6.92 -13.76
C LYS A 143 -13.54 -8.09 -14.45
N SER A 144 -12.21 -8.07 -14.47
CA SER A 144 -11.42 -9.16 -15.03
C SER A 144 -11.63 -10.47 -14.28
N ALA A 145 -11.72 -10.40 -12.96
CA ALA A 145 -11.87 -11.58 -12.11
C ALA A 145 -13.28 -12.18 -12.10
N THR A 146 -14.30 -11.33 -12.23
CA THR A 146 -15.72 -11.73 -12.15
C THR A 146 -16.37 -11.91 -13.52
N ARG A 147 -15.60 -11.80 -14.60
CA ARG A 147 -16.09 -12.04 -15.96
C ARG A 147 -16.68 -13.44 -16.05
N ILE A 148 -17.93 -13.52 -16.48
CA ILE A 148 -18.60 -14.79 -16.78
C ILE A 148 -17.86 -15.38 -17.98
N LYS A 149 -17.17 -16.51 -17.77
CA LYS A 149 -16.67 -17.32 -18.89
C LYS A 149 -17.91 -17.87 -19.60
N THR A 150 -18.17 -17.33 -20.78
CA THR A 150 -19.19 -17.84 -21.69
C THR A 150 -18.64 -19.04 -22.43
#